data_AF-A0A941EQG1-F1
#
_entry.id   AF-A0A941EQG1-F1
#
_cell.length_a   1.000
_cell.length_b   1.000
_cell.length_c   1.000
_cell.angle_alpha   90.00
_cell.angle_beta   90.00
_cell.angle_gamma   90.00
#
_symmetry.space_group_name_H-M   'P 1'
#
loop_
_entity.id
_entity.type
_entity.pdbx_description
1 polymer ?
#
loop_
_entity_poly.entity_id
_entity_poly.type
_entity_poly.pdbx_seq_one_letter_code
_entity_poly.pdbx_strand_id
1 'polypeptide(L)'
;MSGHTVFDFDAFVDAFDAERRARGLNWFAFADELWDQSIALNASRPDDHCLCGGAVSRLRERGAASCQYALFMLRWLGRAPEEFLTGPAREVGDTRLPQAGPDSRLRWNLSELHTALNENRQRESLTWAKLADELGCTPSRLTNLRTARLADMELTMRVTQWLSRPAAAFIHPAQW
;
A
#
# COMPACT_ATOMS: atom_id res chain seq x y z
N MET A 1 10.00 26.12 1.27
CA MET A 1 10.03 24.65 1.41
C MET A 1 8.66 24.14 1.04
N SER A 2 8.44 23.72 -0.21
CA SER A 2 7.20 23.05 -0.58
C SER A 2 7.23 21.66 0.06
N GLY A 3 6.39 21.42 1.06
CA GLY A 3 6.29 20.11 1.70
C GLY A 3 5.80 19.09 0.68
N HIS A 4 6.51 17.99 0.51
CA HIS A 4 6.02 16.87 -0.29
C HIS A 4 4.94 16.12 0.52
N THR A 5 3.98 15.52 -0.16
CA THR A 5 3.03 14.61 0.49
C THR A 5 3.78 13.40 1.04
N VAL A 6 3.53 13.05 2.29
CA VAL A 6 4.17 11.90 2.97
C VAL A 6 3.09 10.97 3.48
N PHE A 7 3.33 9.65 3.38
CA PHE A 7 2.50 8.66 4.05
C PHE A 7 2.92 8.58 5.51
N ASP A 8 2.04 9.01 6.41
CA ASP A 8 2.25 8.97 7.85
C ASP A 8 2.07 7.54 8.37
N PHE A 9 3.22 6.86 8.45
CA PHE A 9 3.26 5.47 8.88
C PHE A 9 2.87 5.31 10.35
N ASP A 10 3.20 6.28 11.21
CA ASP A 10 2.83 6.23 12.63
C ASP A 10 1.32 6.38 12.80
N ALA A 11 0.68 7.32 12.10
CA ALA A 11 -0.77 7.46 12.09
C ALA A 11 -1.48 6.20 11.56
N PHE A 12 -0.91 5.56 10.54
CA PHE A 12 -1.40 4.28 10.04
C PHE A 12 -1.31 3.16 11.09
N VAL A 13 -0.18 3.05 11.80
CA VAL A 13 -0.01 2.07 12.88
C VAL A 13 -0.94 2.36 14.05
N ASP A 14 -1.05 3.64 14.45
CA ASP A 14 -1.96 4.07 15.51
C ASP A 14 -3.41 3.69 15.20
N ALA A 15 -3.85 3.85 13.96
CA ALA A 15 -5.22 3.54 13.56
C ALA A 15 -5.56 2.05 13.71
N PHE A 16 -4.76 1.14 13.15
CA PHE A 16 -5.07 -0.29 13.31
C PHE A 16 -4.82 -0.78 14.74
N ASP A 17 -3.86 -0.20 15.46
CA ASP A 17 -3.61 -0.58 16.84
C ASP A 17 -4.72 -0.11 17.80
N ALA A 18 -5.30 1.07 17.57
CA ALA A 18 -6.46 1.55 18.31
C ALA A 18 -7.67 0.64 18.08
N GLU A 19 -7.97 0.30 16.82
CA GLU A 19 -9.08 -0.60 16.49
C GLU A 19 -8.85 -2.02 17.04
N ARG A 20 -7.61 -2.54 16.94
CA ARG A 20 -7.22 -3.84 17.51
C ARG A 20 -7.49 -3.87 19.02
N ARG A 21 -7.09 -2.82 19.74
CA ARG A 21 -7.31 -2.69 21.19
C ARG A 21 -8.80 -2.55 21.52
N ALA A 22 -9.55 -1.77 20.74
CA ALA A 22 -10.99 -1.60 20.93
C ALA A 22 -11.75 -2.93 20.79
N ARG A 23 -11.29 -3.83 19.91
CA ARG A 23 -11.81 -5.19 19.74
C ARG A 23 -11.24 -6.22 20.72
N GLY A 24 -10.36 -5.81 21.64
CA GLY A 24 -9.77 -6.71 22.64
C GLY A 24 -8.81 -7.76 22.07
N LEU A 25 -8.32 -7.56 20.84
CA LEU A 25 -7.47 -8.53 20.15
C LEU A 25 -6.02 -8.42 20.62
N ASN A 26 -5.39 -9.54 20.96
CA ASN A 26 -3.93 -9.57 21.05
C ASN A 26 -3.31 -9.62 19.65
N TRP A 27 -1.98 -9.52 19.53
CA TRP A 27 -1.30 -9.49 18.22
C TRP A 27 -1.45 -10.78 17.39
N PHE A 28 -1.62 -11.94 18.04
CA PHE A 28 -1.84 -13.20 17.33
C PHE A 28 -3.27 -13.29 16.81
N ALA A 29 -4.26 -13.00 17.64
CA ALA A 29 -5.66 -12.93 17.24
C ALA A 29 -5.88 -11.89 16.12
N PHE A 30 -5.18 -10.76 16.18
CA PHE A 30 -5.21 -9.78 15.10
C PHE A 30 -4.61 -10.33 13.80
N ALA A 31 -3.48 -11.03 13.86
CA ALA A 31 -2.91 -11.65 12.68
C ALA A 31 -3.83 -12.73 12.08
N ASP A 32 -4.55 -13.48 12.93
CA ASP A 32 -5.57 -14.44 12.50
C ASP A 32 -6.72 -13.72 11.78
N GLU A 33 -7.25 -12.62 12.33
CA GLU A 33 -8.28 -11.82 11.64
C GLU A 33 -7.79 -11.29 10.30
N LEU A 34 -6.55 -10.79 10.23
CA LEU A 34 -5.98 -10.31 8.97
C LEU A 34 -5.87 -11.43 7.94
N TRP A 35 -5.49 -12.64 8.38
CA TRP A 35 -5.39 -13.84 7.58
C TRP A 35 -6.75 -14.30 7.06
N ASP A 36 -7.75 -14.36 7.94
CA ASP A 36 -9.09 -14.90 7.66
C ASP A 36 -9.90 -14.06 6.66
N GLN A 37 -9.50 -12.81 6.40
CA GLN A 37 -10.03 -12.01 5.29
C GLN A 37 -9.96 -12.73 3.93
N SER A 38 -9.09 -13.73 3.78
CA SER A 38 -8.91 -14.50 2.54
C SER A 38 -8.93 -16.02 2.79
N ILE A 39 -9.80 -16.47 3.71
CA ILE A 39 -9.84 -17.85 4.20
C ILE A 39 -9.91 -18.91 3.10
N ALA A 40 -10.72 -18.71 2.05
CA ALA A 40 -10.84 -19.68 0.96
C ALA A 40 -9.57 -19.73 0.10
N LEU A 41 -8.94 -18.57 -0.13
CA LEU A 41 -7.65 -18.52 -0.81
C LEU A 41 -6.56 -19.22 -0.01
N ASN A 42 -6.51 -18.95 1.30
CA ASN A 42 -5.52 -19.53 2.21
C ASN A 42 -5.64 -21.07 2.23
N ALA A 43 -6.87 -21.60 2.25
CA ALA A 43 -7.11 -23.05 2.17
C ALA A 43 -6.61 -23.65 0.84
N SER A 44 -6.73 -22.92 -0.27
CA SER A 44 -6.20 -23.36 -1.58
C SER A 44 -4.68 -23.22 -1.71
N ARG A 45 -4.02 -22.54 -0.76
CA ARG A 45 -2.58 -22.22 -0.78
C ARG A 45 -1.96 -22.39 0.61
N PRO A 46 -1.89 -23.61 1.13
CA PRO A 46 -1.44 -23.87 2.51
C PRO A 46 0.02 -23.47 2.76
N ASP A 47 0.86 -23.42 1.73
CA ASP A 47 2.28 -23.03 1.84
C ASP A 47 2.50 -21.50 1.81
N ASP A 48 1.45 -20.73 1.53
CA ASP A 48 1.48 -19.27 1.57
C ASP A 48 1.21 -18.85 3.02
N HIS A 49 2.20 -18.28 3.71
CA HIS A 49 2.04 -17.69 5.04
C HIS A 49 2.63 -16.28 5.05
N CYS A 50 1.88 -15.34 4.49
CA CYS A 50 2.31 -13.95 4.35
C CYS A 50 2.24 -13.11 5.65
N LEU A 51 1.59 -13.59 6.71
CA LEU A 51 1.33 -12.83 7.94
C LEU A 51 1.68 -13.66 9.18
N CYS A 52 2.41 -13.07 10.13
CA CYS A 52 2.57 -13.64 11.47
C CYS A 52 2.47 -12.53 12.53
N GLY A 53 1.89 -12.83 13.69
CA GLY A 53 1.65 -11.83 14.76
C GLY A 53 2.92 -11.09 15.20
N GLY A 54 4.07 -11.78 15.24
CA GLY A 54 5.36 -11.18 15.57
C GLY A 54 5.93 -10.27 14.46
N ALA A 55 5.49 -10.40 13.21
CA ALA A 55 5.85 -9.45 12.15
C ALA A 55 4.98 -8.19 12.23
N VAL A 56 3.70 -8.35 12.56
CA VAL A 56 2.75 -7.24 12.73
C VAL A 56 3.13 -6.36 13.92
N SER A 57 3.45 -6.97 15.07
CA SER A 57 3.80 -6.22 16.29
C SER A 57 5.07 -5.36 16.15
N ARG A 58 6.01 -5.77 15.30
CA ARG A 58 7.27 -5.08 15.03
C ARG A 58 7.20 -4.04 13.92
N LEU A 59 6.04 -3.82 13.32
CA LEU A 59 5.90 -2.84 12.23
C LEU A 59 6.30 -1.44 12.67
N ARG A 60 5.88 -1.01 13.86
CA ARG A 60 6.23 0.31 14.39
C ARG A 60 7.74 0.51 14.48
N GLU A 61 8.45 -0.46 15.06
CA GLU A 61 9.90 -0.42 15.21
C GLU A 61 10.63 -0.36 13.87
N ARG A 62 10.05 -0.97 12.82
CA ARG A 62 10.60 -0.93 11.46
C ARG A 62 10.34 0.40 10.75
N GLY A 63 9.32 1.15 11.16
CA GLY A 63 8.96 2.44 10.58
C GLY A 63 8.48 2.41 9.12
N ALA A 64 8.37 1.24 8.52
CA ALA A 64 7.93 1.06 7.13
C ALA A 64 7.30 -0.33 6.91
N ALA A 65 6.42 -0.39 5.91
CA ALA A 65 5.87 -1.64 5.39
C ALA A 65 5.88 -1.63 3.86
N SER A 66 5.93 -2.82 3.28
CA SER A 66 5.61 -2.95 1.86
C SER A 66 4.14 -2.62 1.62
N CYS A 67 3.86 -2.05 0.46
CA CYS A 67 2.50 -1.70 0.03
C CYS A 67 1.56 -2.93 0.03
N GLN A 68 2.06 -4.12 -0.34
CA GLN A 68 1.27 -5.35 -0.29
C GLN A 68 0.90 -5.74 1.14
N TYR A 69 1.80 -5.53 2.10
CA TYR A 69 1.54 -5.86 3.49
C TYR A 69 0.55 -4.88 4.12
N ALA A 70 0.70 -3.58 3.84
CA ALA A 70 -0.21 -2.54 4.31
C ALA A 70 -1.68 -2.79 3.88
N LEU A 71 -1.91 -3.40 2.70
CA LEU A 71 -3.25 -3.69 2.21
C LEU A 71 -4.07 -4.63 3.11
N PHE A 72 -3.43 -5.54 3.86
CA PHE A 72 -4.17 -6.39 4.79
C PHE A 72 -4.82 -5.57 5.91
N MET A 73 -4.07 -4.63 6.48
CA MET A 73 -4.57 -3.76 7.55
C MET A 73 -5.51 -2.69 7.02
N LEU A 74 -5.25 -2.11 5.85
CA LEU A 74 -6.15 -1.14 5.22
C LEU A 74 -7.51 -1.76 4.88
N ARG A 75 -7.50 -2.99 4.34
CA ARG A 75 -8.74 -3.75 4.08
C ARG A 75 -9.49 -4.02 5.38
N TRP A 76 -8.80 -4.46 6.42
CA TRP A 76 -9.40 -4.77 7.72
C TRP A 76 -9.97 -3.52 8.42
N LEU A 77 -9.28 -2.39 8.30
CA LEU A 77 -9.77 -1.08 8.75
C LEU A 77 -10.95 -0.55 7.91
N GLY A 78 -11.09 -1.01 6.67
CA GLY A 78 -12.03 -0.43 5.71
C GLY A 78 -11.65 1.00 5.28
N ARG A 79 -10.35 1.34 5.33
CA ARG A 79 -9.85 2.71 5.10
C ARG A 79 -8.94 2.79 3.89
N ALA A 80 -8.95 3.93 3.23
CA ALA A 80 -8.09 4.20 2.09
C ALA A 80 -6.69 4.64 2.56
N PRO A 81 -5.62 4.30 1.81
CA PRO A 81 -4.27 4.75 2.16
C PRO A 81 -4.11 6.27 2.10
N GLU A 82 -4.91 6.97 1.29
CA GLU A 82 -4.93 8.43 1.20
C GLU A 82 -5.29 9.11 2.53
N GLU A 83 -6.03 8.44 3.40
CA GLU A 83 -6.40 8.99 4.72
C GLU A 83 -5.21 9.13 5.68
N PHE A 84 -4.07 8.52 5.34
CA PHE A 84 -2.83 8.58 6.10
C PHE A 84 -1.80 9.50 5.43
N LEU A 85 -2.21 10.35 4.49
CA LEU A 85 -1.33 11.35 3.90
C LEU A 85 -1.24 12.59 4.78
N THR A 86 -0.02 13.10 4.95
CA THR A 86 0.26 14.39 5.58
C THR A 86 0.93 15.34 4.59
N GLY A 87 0.76 16.64 4.82
CA GLY A 87 1.18 17.68 3.90
C GLY A 87 0.16 17.94 2.78
N PRO A 88 0.55 18.69 1.73
CA PRO A 88 -0.37 19.00 0.63
C PRO A 88 -0.62 17.74 -0.21
N ALA A 89 -1.81 17.15 -0.07
CA ALA A 89 -2.28 16.05 -0.91
C ALA A 89 -3.09 16.58 -2.10
N ARG A 90 -3.04 15.87 -3.23
CA ARG A 90 -3.88 16.15 -4.39
C ARG A 90 -5.26 15.51 -4.22
N GLU A 91 -6.28 16.16 -4.74
CA GLU A 91 -7.59 15.53 -4.96
C GLU A 91 -7.44 14.45 -6.04
N VAL A 92 -7.70 13.20 -5.67
CA VAL A 92 -7.50 12.03 -6.53
C VAL A 92 -8.79 11.29 -6.89
N GLY A 93 -9.96 11.79 -6.46
CA GLY A 93 -11.26 11.16 -6.72
C GLY A 93 -11.62 10.06 -5.72
N ASP A 94 -12.28 8.99 -6.18
CA ASP A 94 -12.75 7.90 -5.30
C ASP A 94 -11.59 7.02 -4.82
N THR A 95 -11.32 7.06 -3.51
CA THR A 95 -10.21 6.36 -2.86
C THR A 95 -10.62 5.02 -2.25
N ARG A 96 -11.90 4.63 -2.33
CA ARG A 96 -12.38 3.40 -1.70
C ARG A 96 -11.68 2.17 -2.28
N LEU A 97 -11.15 1.33 -1.39
CA LEU A 97 -10.54 0.08 -1.79
C LEU A 97 -11.55 -0.84 -2.49
N PRO A 98 -11.13 -1.60 -3.52
CA PRO A 98 -11.99 -2.60 -4.13
C PRO A 98 -12.46 -3.64 -3.11
N GLN A 99 -13.67 -4.17 -3.33
CA GLN A 99 -14.14 -5.31 -2.57
C GLN A 99 -13.38 -6.58 -2.98
N ALA A 100 -12.87 -7.31 -2.00
CA ALA A 100 -12.30 -8.63 -2.18
C ALA A 100 -13.11 -9.67 -1.38
N GLY A 101 -13.31 -10.84 -1.98
CA GLY A 101 -13.98 -11.98 -1.36
C GLY A 101 -13.03 -12.80 -0.47
N PRO A 102 -13.52 -13.92 0.08
CA PRO A 102 -12.69 -14.86 0.84
C PRO A 102 -11.69 -15.63 -0.04
N ASP A 103 -11.87 -15.64 -1.37
CA ASP A 103 -11.04 -16.31 -2.36
C ASP A 103 -9.95 -15.40 -2.95
N SER A 104 -9.82 -14.16 -2.47
CA SER A 104 -8.91 -13.17 -3.02
C SER A 104 -8.33 -12.24 -1.95
N ARG A 105 -7.11 -11.76 -2.23
CA ARG A 105 -6.42 -10.72 -1.46
C ARG A 105 -6.32 -9.46 -2.30
N LEU A 106 -6.35 -8.29 -1.66
CA LEU A 106 -6.01 -7.06 -2.36
C LEU A 106 -4.51 -7.06 -2.69
N ARG A 107 -4.19 -6.69 -3.93
CA ARG A 107 -2.83 -6.57 -4.43
C ARG A 107 -2.65 -5.27 -5.19
N TRP A 108 -1.48 -4.66 -5.00
CA TRP A 108 -0.98 -3.62 -5.89
C TRP A 108 -0.52 -4.22 -7.21
N ASN A 109 -1.00 -3.67 -8.33
CA ASN A 109 -0.47 -3.90 -9.65
C ASN A 109 0.65 -2.88 -9.95
N LEU A 110 1.86 -3.19 -9.48
CA LEU A 110 3.01 -2.29 -9.62
C LEU A 110 3.46 -2.12 -11.08
N SER A 111 3.19 -3.10 -11.95
CA SER A 111 3.46 -3.00 -13.38
C SER A 111 2.52 -1.99 -14.07
N GLU A 112 1.25 -1.99 -13.69
CA GLU A 112 0.27 -0.99 -14.17
C GLU A 112 0.57 0.40 -13.60
N LEU A 113 0.95 0.50 -12.33
CA LEU A 113 1.43 1.75 -11.73
C LEU A 113 2.64 2.30 -12.49
N HIS A 114 3.62 1.45 -12.80
CA HIS A 114 4.78 1.80 -13.62
C HIS A 114 4.37 2.27 -15.02
N THR A 115 3.41 1.58 -15.65
CA THR A 115 2.94 1.92 -17.00
C THR A 115 2.34 3.32 -17.02
N ALA A 116 1.43 3.62 -16.09
CA ALA A 116 0.83 4.94 -15.93
C ALA A 116 1.89 6.02 -15.62
N LEU A 117 2.86 5.70 -14.75
CA LEU A 117 3.99 6.57 -14.43
C LEU A 117 4.84 6.90 -15.66
N ASN A 118 5.18 5.88 -16.46
CA ASN A 118 5.98 6.07 -17.66
C ASN A 118 5.23 6.88 -18.73
N GLU A 119 3.94 6.63 -18.93
CA GLU A 119 3.12 7.41 -19.86
C GLU A 119 3.07 8.89 -19.47
N ASN A 120 2.79 9.20 -18.19
CA ASN A 120 2.74 10.59 -17.76
C ASN A 120 4.11 11.26 -17.80
N ARG A 121 5.18 10.55 -17.41
CA ARG A 121 6.57 11.01 -17.56
C ARG A 121 6.88 11.39 -19.02
N GLN A 122 6.47 10.55 -19.98
CA GLN A 122 6.67 10.82 -21.41
C GLN A 122 5.87 12.04 -21.87
N ARG A 123 4.61 12.19 -21.44
CA ARG A 123 3.78 13.37 -21.73
C ARG A 123 4.42 14.67 -21.22
N GLU A 124 5.01 14.63 -20.04
CA GLU A 124 5.70 15.77 -19.43
C GLU A 124 7.15 15.93 -19.92
N SER A 125 7.61 15.10 -20.87
CA SER A 125 8.97 15.12 -21.43
C SER A 125 10.08 15.02 -20.37
N LEU A 126 9.80 14.37 -19.23
CA LEU A 126 10.75 14.20 -18.13
C LEU A 126 11.68 13.02 -18.37
N THR A 127 12.94 13.13 -17.96
CA THR A 127 13.82 11.96 -17.83
C THR A 127 13.48 11.19 -16.55
N TRP A 128 13.88 9.93 -16.47
CA TRP A 128 13.76 9.17 -15.21
C TRP A 128 14.55 9.81 -14.06
N ALA A 129 15.71 10.42 -14.36
CA ALA A 129 16.49 11.16 -13.37
C ALA A 129 15.72 12.36 -12.81
N LYS A 130 15.08 13.14 -13.69
CA LYS A 130 14.33 14.32 -13.25
C LYS A 130 13.08 13.96 -12.45
N LEU A 131 12.34 12.94 -12.89
CA LEU A 131 11.18 12.46 -12.15
C LEU A 131 11.58 11.87 -10.78
N ALA A 132 12.69 11.16 -10.71
CA ALA A 132 13.17 10.60 -9.45
C ALA A 132 13.59 11.69 -8.45
N ASP A 133 14.21 12.77 -8.93
CA ASP A 133 14.51 13.99 -8.16
C ASP A 133 13.21 14.62 -7.60
N GLU A 134 12.18 14.78 -8.43
CA GLU A 134 10.88 15.31 -8.00
C GLU A 134 10.16 14.45 -6.95
N LEU A 135 10.31 13.12 -7.05
CA LEU A 135 9.71 12.16 -6.10
C LEU A 135 10.61 11.85 -4.89
N GLY A 136 11.82 12.42 -4.84
CA GLY A 136 12.79 12.19 -3.77
C GLY A 136 13.23 10.74 -3.66
N CYS A 137 13.55 10.10 -4.79
CA CYS A 137 14.02 8.71 -4.83
C CYS A 137 15.06 8.48 -5.94
N THR A 138 15.50 7.24 -6.14
CA THR A 138 16.41 6.89 -7.24
C THR A 138 15.62 6.49 -8.49
N PRO A 139 16.16 6.72 -9.71
CA PRO A 139 15.52 6.28 -10.95
C PRO A 139 15.19 4.78 -10.97
N SER A 140 16.09 3.96 -10.41
CA SER A 140 15.90 2.51 -10.32
C SER A 140 14.67 2.11 -9.50
N ARG A 141 14.35 2.84 -8.42
CA ARG A 141 13.14 2.59 -7.63
C ARG A 141 11.87 2.80 -8.45
N LEU A 142 11.87 3.73 -9.41
CA LEU A 142 10.75 3.95 -10.32
C LEU A 142 10.70 2.89 -11.41
N THR A 143 11.81 2.66 -12.13
CA THR A 143 11.82 1.73 -13.27
C THR A 143 11.62 0.27 -12.88
N ASN A 144 12.03 -0.11 -11.66
CA ASN A 144 11.90 -1.48 -11.18
C ASN A 144 10.45 -1.84 -10.81
N LEU A 145 9.56 -0.85 -10.62
CA LEU A 145 8.13 -1.10 -10.36
C LEU A 145 7.50 -2.00 -11.44
N ARG A 146 8.00 -1.93 -12.69
CA ARG A 146 7.57 -2.77 -13.80
C ARG A 146 7.56 -4.28 -13.48
N THR A 147 8.53 -4.74 -12.69
CA THR A 147 8.72 -6.17 -12.38
C THR A 147 8.73 -6.46 -10.88
N ALA A 148 8.62 -5.43 -10.04
CA ALA A 148 8.65 -5.60 -8.60
C ALA A 148 7.41 -6.32 -8.10
N ARG A 149 7.59 -7.23 -7.12
CA ARG A 149 6.49 -7.81 -6.35
C ARG A 149 6.10 -6.95 -5.15
N LEU A 150 7.08 -6.24 -4.60
CA LEU A 150 6.97 -5.40 -3.42
C LEU A 150 7.54 -4.01 -3.73
N ALA A 151 6.91 -3.00 -3.17
CA ALA A 151 7.41 -1.63 -3.10
C ALA A 151 7.07 -1.05 -1.73
N ASP A 152 7.79 -0.02 -1.31
CA ASP A 152 7.49 0.69 -0.07
C ASP A 152 6.20 1.50 -0.23
N MET A 153 5.36 1.49 0.81
CA MET A 153 4.07 2.18 0.78
C MET A 153 4.21 3.68 0.50
N GLU A 154 5.23 4.31 1.08
CA GLU A 154 5.53 5.72 0.87
C GLU A 154 5.81 6.04 -0.61
N LEU A 155 6.61 5.20 -1.29
CA LEU A 155 6.89 5.40 -2.72
C LEU A 155 5.62 5.25 -3.55
N THR A 156 4.81 4.22 -3.29
CA THR A 156 3.56 4.02 -4.05
C THR A 156 2.62 5.21 -3.87
N MET A 157 2.52 5.77 -2.66
CA MET A 157 1.67 6.93 -2.43
C MET A 157 2.19 8.21 -3.06
N ARG A 158 3.51 8.45 -3.06
CA ARG A 158 4.08 9.59 -3.80
C ARG A 158 3.80 9.48 -5.30
N VAL A 159 3.91 8.28 -5.86
CA VAL A 159 3.63 8.04 -7.29
C VAL A 159 2.16 8.26 -7.62
N THR A 160 1.22 7.76 -6.82
CA THR A 160 -0.23 7.96 -7.07
C THR A 160 -0.62 9.42 -6.92
N GLN A 161 -0.06 10.12 -5.93
CA GLN A 161 -0.24 11.56 -5.76
C GLN A 161 0.32 12.36 -6.93
N TRP A 162 1.52 12.04 -7.43
CA TRP A 162 2.08 12.70 -8.61
C TRP A 162 1.22 12.45 -9.86
N LEU A 163 0.70 11.23 -10.03
CA LEU A 163 -0.24 10.87 -11.09
C LEU A 163 -1.63 11.50 -10.94
N SER A 164 -1.95 12.12 -9.80
CA SER A 164 -3.29 12.61 -9.48
C SER A 164 -4.37 11.53 -9.63
N ARG A 165 -4.05 10.30 -9.19
CA ARG A 165 -4.92 9.12 -9.28
C ARG A 165 -4.98 8.42 -7.94
N PRO A 166 -6.12 7.81 -7.57
CA PRO A 166 -6.24 7.14 -6.28
C PRO A 166 -5.46 5.82 -6.32
N ALA A 167 -4.95 5.39 -5.16
CA ALA A 167 -4.32 4.09 -4.96
C ALA A 167 -5.23 2.94 -5.40
N ALA A 168 -6.54 3.08 -5.15
CA ALA A 168 -7.56 2.13 -5.56
C ALA A 168 -7.55 1.83 -7.08
N ALA A 169 -7.08 2.77 -7.91
CA ALA A 169 -6.94 2.55 -9.35
C ALA A 169 -5.84 1.56 -9.74
N PHE A 170 -4.96 1.19 -8.80
CA PHE A 170 -3.85 0.26 -9.00
C PHE A 170 -3.90 -0.92 -8.03
N ILE A 171 -5.00 -1.04 -7.28
CA ILE A 171 -5.24 -2.14 -6.36
C ILE A 171 -6.36 -2.99 -6.94
N HIS A 172 -6.21 -4.31 -6.90
CA HIS A 172 -7.25 -5.23 -7.34
C HIS A 172 -7.28 -6.49 -6.47
N PRO A 173 -8.43 -7.18 -6.39
CA PRO A 173 -8.47 -8.54 -5.86
C PRO A 173 -7.64 -9.46 -6.74
N ALA A 174 -6.83 -10.30 -6.11
CA ALA A 174 -6.01 -11.30 -6.79
C ALA A 174 -5.96 -12.58 -5.98
N GLN A 175 -5.75 -13.69 -6.67
CA GLN A 175 -5.58 -14.99 -6.05
C GLN A 175 -4.11 -15.31 -5.77
N TRP A 176 -3.17 -14.35 -5.86
CA TRP A 176 -1.73 -14.58 -5.73
C TRP A 176 -1.05 -13.81 -4.62
#